data_AF-A0A7C7Y1T5-F1
#
_entry.id   AF-A0A7C7Y1T5-F1
#
_cell.length_a   1.000
_cell.length_b   1.000
_cell.length_c   1.000
_cell.angle_alpha   90.00
_cell.angle_beta   90.00
_cell.angle_gamma   90.00
#
_symmetry.space_group_name_H-M   'P 1'
#
loop_
_entity.id
_entity.type
_entity.pdbx_description
1 polymer ?
#
loop_
_entity_poly.entity_id
_entity_poly.type
_entity_poly.pdbx_seq_one_letter_code
_entity_poly.pdbx_strand_id
1 'polypeptide(L)'
;MLVTNQENLDITRARGFSLQGIDTKNRKKAVRMGPEDRVLYYVSDKKGFAATATVTSESFEDHEPIWKHHREKETFPHRVEIDPDVVLEEADYVDGYQVGPTLEYVKKWSPDLWPLAFFGMLHIIPQRDFNFVEGELRRVNGDAPLPPKPAREQKEVVAVANGSVPSAFEMAVEKHRSKRRFLVSSKSRKSSHRRRNKRHR
;
A
#
# COMPACT_ATOMS: atom_id res chain seq x y z
N MET A 1 0.75 -0.28 7.26
CA MET A 1 0.46 -0.83 8.60
C MET A 1 -0.53 0.08 9.31
N LEU A 2 -1.60 -0.49 9.82
CA LEU A 2 -2.66 0.15 10.58
C LEU A 2 -2.60 -0.32 12.03
N VAL A 3 -2.58 0.63 12.96
CA VAL A 3 -2.53 0.42 14.40
C VAL A 3 -3.92 0.70 14.96
N THR A 4 -4.50 -0.30 15.60
CA THR A 4 -5.83 -0.26 16.19
C THR A 4 -5.83 -0.88 17.59
N ASN A 5 -6.97 -0.89 18.27
CA ASN A 5 -7.20 -1.68 19.49
C ASN A 5 -8.00 -2.95 19.15
N GLN A 6 -8.07 -3.88 20.10
CA GLN A 6 -8.82 -5.12 19.93
C GLN A 6 -10.31 -4.85 19.63
N GLU A 7 -10.93 -3.93 20.36
CA GLU A 7 -12.36 -3.62 20.22
C GLU A 7 -12.73 -3.18 18.79
N ASN A 8 -11.94 -2.29 18.17
CA ASN A 8 -12.22 -1.85 16.80
C ASN A 8 -11.89 -2.93 15.76
N LEU A 9 -10.89 -3.78 16.04
CA LEU A 9 -10.60 -4.92 15.17
C LEU A 9 -11.76 -5.91 15.19
N ASP A 10 -12.37 -6.17 16.34
CA ASP A 10 -13.54 -7.05 16.47
C ASP A 10 -14.75 -6.50 15.72
N ILE A 11 -14.97 -5.18 15.72
CA ILE A 11 -16.00 -4.54 14.89
C ILE A 11 -15.72 -4.76 13.40
N THR A 12 -14.46 -4.58 12.96
CA THR A 12 -14.06 -4.84 11.56
C THR A 12 -14.21 -6.33 11.20
N ARG A 13 -13.84 -7.24 12.11
CA ARG A 13 -13.97 -8.70 11.94
C ARG A 13 -15.44 -9.13 11.86
N ALA A 14 -16.31 -8.59 12.71
CA ALA A 14 -17.75 -8.86 12.68
C ALA A 14 -18.43 -8.41 11.38
N ARG A 15 -17.85 -7.41 10.70
CA ARG A 15 -18.26 -6.95 9.37
C ARG A 15 -17.61 -7.73 8.22
N GLY A 16 -16.80 -8.75 8.53
CA GLY A 16 -16.13 -9.58 7.53
C GLY A 16 -14.95 -8.89 6.85
N PHE A 17 -14.29 -7.93 7.50
CA PHE A 17 -13.17 -7.17 6.91
C PHE A 17 -13.54 -6.49 5.58
N SER A 18 -14.78 -6.02 5.42
CA SER A 18 -15.21 -5.34 4.19
C SER A 18 -14.83 -3.87 4.11
N LEU A 19 -14.61 -3.22 5.26
CA LEU A 19 -14.44 -1.78 5.35
C LEU A 19 -13.46 -1.42 6.44
N GLN A 20 -12.60 -0.43 6.17
CA GLN A 20 -11.68 0.13 7.15
C GLN A 20 -11.71 1.65 7.13
N GLY A 21 -12.07 2.25 8.27
CA GLY A 21 -12.03 3.69 8.49
C GLY A 21 -10.67 4.16 8.98
N ILE A 22 -10.32 5.39 8.66
CA ILE A 22 -9.07 6.06 9.03
C ILE A 22 -9.42 7.41 9.65
N ASP A 23 -8.70 7.76 10.71
CA ASP A 23 -8.91 9.02 11.43
C ASP A 23 -8.65 10.26 10.56
N THR A 24 -9.28 11.36 10.94
CA THR A 24 -9.14 12.65 10.24
C THR A 24 -7.68 13.13 10.16
N LYS A 25 -6.86 12.81 11.17
CA LYS A 25 -5.44 13.20 11.22
C LYS A 25 -4.62 12.53 10.12
N ASN A 26 -4.94 11.29 9.76
CA ASN A 26 -4.24 10.56 8.70
C ASN A 26 -4.92 10.66 7.33
N ARG A 27 -5.87 11.60 7.13
CA ARG A 27 -6.52 11.89 5.83
C ARG A 27 -5.57 11.86 4.63
N LYS A 28 -4.42 12.54 4.72
CA LYS A 28 -3.47 12.63 3.59
C LYS A 28 -2.88 11.27 3.20
N LYS A 29 -2.79 10.33 4.13
CA LYS A 29 -2.33 8.96 3.88
C LYS A 29 -3.50 8.11 3.38
N ALA A 30 -4.68 8.24 3.97
CA ALA A 30 -5.90 7.56 3.54
C ALA A 30 -6.22 7.84 2.06
N VAL A 31 -6.21 9.10 1.65
CA VAL A 31 -6.47 9.52 0.26
C VAL A 31 -5.44 8.97 -0.74
N ARG A 32 -4.25 8.57 -0.26
CA ARG A 32 -3.22 7.95 -1.12
C ARG A 32 -3.38 6.44 -1.22
N MET A 33 -4.22 5.84 -0.37
CA MET A 33 -4.53 4.42 -0.47
C MET A 33 -5.41 4.20 -1.68
N GLY A 34 -5.08 3.16 -2.46
CA GLY A 34 -5.86 2.73 -3.59
C GLY A 34 -5.94 1.22 -3.68
N PRO A 35 -6.65 0.70 -4.70
CA PRO A 35 -6.73 -0.72 -4.96
C PRO A 35 -5.34 -1.37 -5.05
N GLU A 36 -5.21 -2.60 -4.57
CA GLU A 36 -3.98 -3.40 -4.46
C GLU A 36 -2.99 -2.97 -3.36
N ASP A 37 -3.25 -1.87 -2.64
CA ASP A 37 -2.47 -1.55 -1.45
C ASP A 37 -2.71 -2.57 -0.35
N ARG A 38 -1.64 -2.95 0.36
CA ARG A 38 -1.71 -3.97 1.41
C ARG A 38 -1.60 -3.36 2.80
N VAL A 39 -2.47 -3.81 3.69
CA VAL A 39 -2.61 -3.29 5.05
C VAL A 39 -2.30 -4.40 6.05
N LEU A 40 -1.37 -4.13 6.95
CA LEU A 40 -1.02 -4.98 8.09
C LEU A 40 -1.65 -4.40 9.36
N TYR A 41 -2.37 -5.21 10.12
CA TYR A 41 -3.02 -4.81 11.38
C TYR A 41 -2.14 -5.12 12.58
N TYR A 42 -1.87 -4.08 13.38
CA TYR A 42 -1.22 -4.18 14.68
C TYR A 42 -2.22 -3.77 15.77
N VAL A 43 -2.41 -4.64 16.75
CA VAL A 43 -3.31 -4.46 17.88
C VAL A 43 -2.51 -3.93 19.06
N SER A 44 -2.65 -2.64 19.34
CA SER A 44 -1.78 -1.90 20.26
C SER A 44 -1.91 -2.31 21.73
N ASP A 45 -3.10 -2.67 22.18
CA ASP A 45 -3.39 -3.12 23.55
C ASP A 45 -2.94 -4.56 23.80
N LYS A 46 -3.01 -5.42 22.77
CA LYS A 46 -2.46 -6.79 22.79
C LYS A 46 -0.98 -6.86 22.40
N LYS A 47 -0.46 -5.77 21.85
CA LYS A 47 0.90 -5.62 21.33
C LYS A 47 1.28 -6.68 20.29
N GLY A 48 0.32 -7.14 19.49
CA GLY A 48 0.49 -8.22 18.53
C GLY A 48 0.02 -7.85 17.12
N PHE A 49 0.53 -8.57 16.12
CA PHE A 49 0.03 -8.51 14.75
C PHE A 49 -1.07 -9.52 14.56
N ALA A 50 -2.19 -9.09 13.97
CA ALA A 50 -3.42 -9.87 13.96
C ALA A 50 -3.89 -10.27 12.56
N ALA A 51 -3.68 -9.42 11.57
CA ALA A 51 -4.26 -9.65 10.24
C ALA A 51 -3.53 -8.88 9.14
N THR A 52 -3.72 -9.33 7.90
CA THR A 52 -3.41 -8.60 6.67
C THR A 52 -4.65 -8.53 5.79
N ALA A 53 -4.80 -7.42 5.07
CA ALA A 53 -5.88 -7.22 4.10
C ALA A 53 -5.37 -6.45 2.88
N THR A 54 -6.05 -6.65 1.75
CA THR A 54 -5.81 -5.93 0.51
C THR A 54 -6.92 -4.90 0.31
N VAL A 55 -6.55 -3.68 -0.07
CA VAL A 55 -7.49 -2.60 -0.40
C VAL A 55 -8.08 -2.86 -1.77
N THR A 56 -9.40 -2.75 -1.88
CA THR A 56 -10.15 -3.04 -3.11
C THR A 56 -10.77 -1.80 -3.76
N SER A 57 -10.87 -0.68 -3.03
CA SER A 57 -11.45 0.58 -3.53
C SER A 57 -10.50 1.78 -3.40
N GLU A 58 -10.84 2.87 -4.08
CA GLU A 58 -10.30 4.19 -3.73
C GLU A 58 -10.87 4.67 -2.38
N SER A 59 -10.17 5.63 -1.75
CA SER A 59 -10.65 6.21 -0.50
C SER A 59 -11.83 7.14 -0.71
N PHE A 60 -12.88 6.96 0.10
CA PHE A 60 -14.06 7.82 0.13
C PHE A 60 -14.34 8.35 1.54
N GLU A 61 -15.32 9.24 1.67
CA GLU A 61 -15.66 9.90 2.92
C GLU A 61 -17.08 9.52 3.39
N ASP A 62 -17.20 9.06 4.63
CA ASP A 62 -18.47 8.69 5.26
C ASP A 62 -18.38 8.82 6.81
N HIS A 63 -19.39 9.41 7.43
CA HIS A 63 -19.42 9.75 8.85
C HIS A 63 -20.24 8.80 9.74
N GLU A 64 -20.71 7.66 9.24
CA GLU A 64 -21.39 6.67 10.08
C GLU A 64 -20.51 6.23 11.28
N PRO A 65 -20.97 6.30 12.54
CA PRO A 65 -20.13 5.97 13.69
C PRO A 65 -20.01 4.45 13.88
N ILE A 66 -19.12 3.82 13.09
CA ILE A 66 -18.88 2.37 13.10
C ILE A 66 -17.89 1.97 14.20
N TRP A 67 -16.75 2.66 14.24
CA TRP A 67 -15.66 2.37 15.17
C TRP A 67 -15.70 3.31 16.37
N LYS A 68 -15.12 2.86 17.48
CA LYS A 68 -15.06 3.63 18.71
C LYS A 68 -13.76 4.41 18.77
N HIS A 69 -13.86 5.65 19.23
CA HIS A 69 -12.72 6.51 19.49
C HIS A 69 -12.90 7.23 20.82
N HIS A 70 -11.80 7.56 21.48
CA HIS A 70 -11.81 8.31 22.74
C HIS A 70 -12.34 9.76 22.59
N ARG A 71 -12.59 10.21 21.36
CA ARG A 71 -13.21 11.49 21.03
C ARG A 71 -14.53 11.18 20.35
N GLU A 72 -15.64 11.58 20.96
CA GLU A 72 -16.98 11.33 20.43
C GLU A 72 -17.22 11.91 19.02
N LYS A 73 -16.46 12.94 18.64
CA LYS A 73 -16.54 13.58 17.31
C LYS A 73 -15.81 12.82 16.20
N GLU A 74 -14.95 11.87 16.53
CA GLU A 74 -14.16 11.15 15.52
C GLU A 74 -14.95 9.93 15.05
N THR A 75 -15.36 9.96 13.78
CA THR A 75 -16.15 8.91 13.13
C THR A 75 -15.34 8.05 12.17
N PHE A 76 -14.01 8.29 12.07
CA PHE A 76 -13.12 7.67 11.08
C PHE A 76 -13.62 7.87 9.65
N PRO A 77 -13.70 9.14 9.20
CA PRO A 77 -14.49 9.48 8.04
C PRO A 77 -13.88 9.00 6.73
N HIS A 78 -12.56 8.83 6.65
CA HIS A 78 -11.89 8.39 5.44
C HIS A 78 -11.85 6.88 5.40
N ARG A 79 -12.58 6.27 4.47
CA ARG A 79 -12.75 4.81 4.41
C ARG A 79 -12.18 4.24 3.13
N VAL A 80 -11.83 2.97 3.21
CA VAL A 80 -11.46 2.12 2.08
C VAL A 80 -12.18 0.79 2.23
N GLU A 81 -12.63 0.23 1.12
CA GLU A 81 -13.04 -1.17 1.07
C GLU A 81 -11.79 -2.05 1.06
N ILE A 82 -11.89 -3.17 1.77
CA ILE A 82 -10.80 -4.11 1.98
C ILE A 82 -11.31 -5.55 1.84
N ASP A 83 -10.38 -6.47 1.59
CA ASP A 83 -10.59 -7.91 1.56
C ASP A 83 -9.51 -8.58 2.44
N PRO A 84 -9.86 -9.45 3.40
CA PRO A 84 -8.88 -10.07 4.29
C PRO A 84 -7.99 -11.09 3.54
N ASP A 85 -6.68 -11.01 3.74
CA ASP A 85 -5.73 -12.01 3.23
C ASP A 85 -5.45 -13.11 4.28
N VAL A 86 -5.18 -12.70 5.52
CA VAL A 86 -4.86 -13.58 6.66
C VAL A 86 -5.44 -12.93 7.90
N VAL A 87 -6.16 -13.69 8.71
CA VAL A 87 -6.77 -13.22 9.97
C VAL A 87 -6.53 -14.27 11.03
N LEU A 88 -5.87 -13.88 12.11
CA LEU A 88 -5.64 -14.74 13.26
C LEU A 88 -6.69 -14.52 14.35
N GLU A 89 -6.86 -15.52 15.21
CA GLU A 89 -7.57 -15.41 16.48
C GLU A 89 -6.68 -14.74 17.53
N GLU A 90 -7.29 -14.15 18.57
CA GLU A 90 -6.56 -13.37 19.58
C GLU A 90 -5.45 -14.18 20.27
N ALA A 91 -5.67 -15.47 20.51
CA ALA A 91 -4.70 -16.36 21.14
C ALA A 91 -3.44 -16.60 20.28
N ASP A 92 -3.56 -16.39 18.97
CA ASP A 92 -2.57 -16.73 17.96
C ASP A 92 -1.85 -15.49 17.40
N TYR A 93 -2.12 -14.30 17.93
CA TYR A 93 -1.47 -13.08 17.45
C TYR A 93 0.05 -13.20 17.53
N VAL A 94 0.71 -12.76 16.47
CA VAL A 94 2.17 -12.74 16.41
C VAL A 94 2.69 -11.66 17.36
N ASP A 95 3.47 -12.05 18.36
CA ASP A 95 3.98 -11.14 19.39
C ASP A 95 4.84 -10.02 18.78
N GLY A 96 4.39 -8.79 18.99
CA GLY A 96 5.09 -7.59 18.53
C GLY A 96 6.47 -7.43 19.16
N TYR A 97 6.72 -7.94 20.37
CA TYR A 97 8.07 -7.89 20.97
C TYR A 97 9.06 -8.87 20.33
N GLN A 98 8.57 -9.94 19.71
CA GLN A 98 9.43 -10.88 19.00
C GLN A 98 9.77 -10.35 17.60
N VAL A 99 8.78 -9.80 16.92
CA VAL A 99 8.92 -9.37 15.52
C VAL A 99 9.34 -7.91 15.40
N GLY A 100 8.76 -7.00 16.20
CA GLY A 100 8.96 -5.56 16.14
C GLY A 100 10.42 -5.11 16.07
N PRO A 101 11.30 -5.50 17.02
CA PRO A 101 12.72 -5.11 17.02
C PRO A 101 13.49 -5.51 15.75
N THR A 102 13.01 -6.50 15.01
CA THR A 102 13.66 -6.99 13.79
C THR A 102 13.30 -6.18 12.55
N LEU A 103 12.22 -5.37 12.61
CA LEU A 103 11.72 -4.60 11.48
C LEU A 103 12.67 -3.45 11.13
N GLU A 104 12.90 -3.26 9.84
CA GLU A 104 13.67 -2.13 9.34
C GLU A 104 13.01 -0.78 9.67
N TYR A 105 11.67 -0.77 9.69
CA TYR A 105 10.85 0.38 10.05
C TYR A 105 11.21 0.98 11.42
N VAL A 106 11.53 0.14 12.41
CA VAL A 106 11.84 0.59 13.78
C VAL A 106 13.33 0.85 14.02
N LYS A 107 14.20 0.58 13.05
CA LYS A 107 15.67 0.63 13.20
C LYS A 107 16.23 1.98 13.66
N LYS A 108 15.48 3.06 13.48
CA LYS A 108 15.84 4.42 13.95
C LYS A 108 15.58 4.65 15.43
N TRP A 109 14.82 3.76 16.07
CA TRP A 109 14.50 3.81 17.49
C TRP A 109 15.50 2.97 18.28
N SER A 110 15.78 3.39 19.52
CA SER A 110 16.50 2.54 20.46
C SER A 110 15.72 1.23 20.66
N PRO A 111 16.41 0.08 20.79
CA PRO A 111 15.75 -1.22 20.96
C PRO A 111 14.71 -1.24 22.07
N ASP A 112 14.94 -0.57 23.20
CA ASP A 112 13.97 -0.58 24.32
C ASP A 112 12.73 0.29 24.07
N LEU A 113 12.80 1.21 23.12
CA LEU A 113 11.77 2.22 22.84
C LEU A 113 11.08 2.02 21.49
N TRP A 114 11.36 0.93 20.79
CA TRP A 114 10.78 0.63 19.49
C TRP A 114 9.24 0.72 19.45
N PRO A 115 8.45 0.38 20.51
CA PRO A 115 6.99 0.45 20.42
C PRO A 115 6.47 1.87 20.16
N LEU A 116 7.24 2.90 20.52
CA LEU A 116 6.89 4.30 20.24
C LEU A 116 6.86 4.60 18.74
N ALA A 117 7.53 3.80 17.91
CA ALA A 117 7.44 3.89 16.46
C ALA A 117 6.01 3.68 15.94
N PHE A 118 5.19 2.93 16.68
CA PHE A 118 3.81 2.60 16.29
C PHE A 118 2.79 3.61 16.81
N PHE A 119 3.24 4.71 17.42
CA PHE A 119 2.32 5.74 17.90
C PHE A 119 1.58 6.42 16.73
N GLY A 120 0.25 6.39 16.77
CA GLY A 120 -0.62 6.86 15.70
C GLY A 120 -1.16 5.73 14.83
N MET A 121 -2.25 6.01 14.11
CA MET A 121 -3.05 4.97 13.45
C MET A 121 -2.41 4.38 12.17
N LEU A 122 -1.76 5.18 11.33
CA LEU A 122 -1.38 4.72 9.99
C LEU A 122 0.10 4.97 9.69
N HIS A 123 0.81 3.90 9.31
CA HIS A 123 2.25 3.89 9.06
C HIS A 123 2.58 3.26 7.72
N ILE A 124 3.46 3.90 6.96
CA ILE A 124 4.03 3.34 5.74
C ILE A 124 5.26 2.54 6.16
N ILE A 125 5.27 1.24 5.87
CA ILE A 125 6.36 0.34 6.19
C ILE A 125 7.01 -0.20 4.91
N PRO A 126 8.29 -0.58 4.92
CA PRO A 126 8.94 -1.24 3.80
C PRO A 126 8.24 -2.55 3.41
N GLN A 127 8.24 -2.89 2.12
CA GLN A 127 7.67 -4.15 1.62
C GLN A 127 8.33 -5.38 2.27
N ARG A 128 9.65 -5.31 2.53
CA ARG A 128 10.39 -6.38 3.19
C ARG A 128 9.83 -6.68 4.59
N ASP A 129 9.55 -5.65 5.37
CA ASP A 129 8.97 -5.79 6.72
C ASP A 129 7.55 -6.35 6.64
N PHE A 130 6.74 -5.84 5.71
CA PHE A 130 5.39 -6.36 5.49
C PHE A 130 5.40 -7.86 5.19
N ASN A 131 6.21 -8.29 4.21
CA ASN A 131 6.30 -9.68 3.78
C ASN A 131 6.80 -10.59 4.91
N PHE A 132 7.72 -10.09 5.74
CA PHE A 132 8.21 -10.83 6.90
C PHE A 132 7.08 -11.11 7.89
N VAL A 133 6.35 -10.07 8.32
CA VAL A 133 5.25 -10.23 9.28
C VAL A 133 4.14 -11.09 8.69
N GLU A 134 3.78 -10.89 7.43
CA GLU A 134 2.78 -11.74 6.76
C GLU A 134 3.20 -13.21 6.74
N GLY A 135 4.47 -13.50 6.48
CA GLY A 135 5.00 -14.86 6.52
C GLY A 135 4.88 -15.50 7.90
N GLU A 136 5.09 -14.73 8.97
CA GLU A 136 4.85 -15.19 10.35
C GLU A 136 3.36 -15.46 10.60
N LEU A 137 2.48 -14.54 10.17
CA LEU A 137 1.02 -14.71 10.32
C LEU A 137 0.53 -15.98 9.63
N ARG A 138 0.96 -16.23 8.38
CA ARG A 138 0.58 -17.45 7.63
C ARG A 138 1.08 -18.72 8.30
N ARG A 139 2.31 -18.69 8.83
CA ARG A 139 2.89 -19.84 9.54
C ARG A 139 2.04 -20.21 10.76
N VAL A 140 1.60 -19.21 11.52
CA VAL A 140 0.72 -19.43 12.67
C VAL A 140 -0.67 -19.88 12.24
N ASN A 141 -1.21 -19.32 11.15
CA ASN A 141 -2.51 -19.72 10.58
C ASN A 141 -2.55 -21.17 10.07
N GLY A 142 -1.39 -21.83 9.95
CA GLY A 142 -1.29 -23.18 9.36
C GLY A 142 -1.30 -23.19 7.82
N ASP A 143 -1.35 -22.02 7.19
CA ASP A 143 -1.14 -21.87 5.75
C ASP A 143 0.34 -22.02 5.46
N ALA A 144 0.74 -23.19 4.95
CA ALA A 144 2.08 -23.38 4.42
C ALA A 144 2.38 -22.26 3.40
N PRO A 145 3.61 -21.69 3.37
CA PRO A 145 3.90 -20.55 2.51
C PRO A 145 3.60 -20.90 1.05
N LEU A 146 2.60 -20.24 0.44
CA LEU A 146 2.44 -20.28 -1.00
C LEU A 146 3.76 -19.78 -1.60
N PRO A 147 4.39 -20.54 -2.51
CA PRO A 147 5.60 -20.08 -3.18
C PRO A 147 5.32 -18.70 -3.82
N PRO A 148 6.30 -17.78 -3.83
CA PRO A 148 6.10 -16.47 -4.42
C PRO A 148 5.55 -16.66 -5.83
N LYS A 149 4.38 -16.07 -6.12
CA LYS A 149 3.82 -16.03 -7.48
C LYS A 149 4.97 -15.61 -8.40
N PRO A 150 5.35 -16.43 -9.40
CA PRO A 150 6.48 -16.08 -10.25
C PRO A 150 6.20 -14.70 -10.84
N ALA A 151 7.11 -13.76 -10.57
CA ALA A 151 7.11 -12.46 -11.20
C ALA A 151 6.96 -12.72 -12.70
N ARG A 152 5.86 -12.22 -13.28
CA ARG A 152 5.49 -12.41 -14.66
C ARG A 152 6.70 -12.08 -15.54
N GLU A 153 7.40 -13.12 -16.02
CA GLU A 153 8.51 -12.97 -16.95
C GLU A 153 7.97 -12.21 -18.16
N GLN A 154 8.46 -11.00 -18.35
CA GLN A 154 8.26 -10.26 -19.58
C GLN A 154 8.98 -11.07 -20.67
N LYS A 155 8.24 -11.93 -21.38
CA LYS A 155 8.74 -12.53 -22.60
C LYS A 155 8.93 -11.41 -23.62
N GLU A 156 10.17 -10.93 -23.74
CA GLU A 156 10.68 -10.26 -24.92
C GLU A 156 10.36 -11.13 -26.14
N VAL A 157 9.45 -10.67 -26.98
CA VAL A 157 9.16 -11.31 -28.26
C VAL A 157 10.30 -10.92 -29.21
N VAL A 158 11.34 -11.76 -29.25
CA VAL A 158 12.37 -11.67 -30.29
C VAL A 158 11.76 -12.21 -31.59
N ALA A 159 11.37 -11.31 -32.48
CA ALA A 159 10.92 -11.65 -33.82
C ALA A 159 12.11 -12.14 -34.65
N VAL A 160 12.23 -13.46 -34.83
CA VAL A 160 13.14 -14.07 -35.78
C VAL A 160 12.46 -14.08 -37.15
N ALA A 161 13.01 -13.29 -38.06
CA ALA A 161 12.69 -13.32 -39.48
C ALA A 161 13.08 -14.68 -40.08
N ASN A 162 12.16 -15.32 -40.78
CA ASN A 162 12.50 -16.25 -41.86
C ASN A 162 11.43 -16.13 -42.94
N GLY A 163 11.92 -15.78 -44.14
CA GLY A 163 11.11 -15.55 -45.31
C GLY A 163 10.62 -16.84 -45.95
N SER A 164 9.47 -16.72 -46.61
CA SER A 164 9.12 -17.43 -47.84
C SER A 164 7.88 -16.77 -48.45
N VAL A 165 8.07 -16.19 -49.63
CA VAL A 165 7.01 -15.95 -50.63
C VAL A 165 7.34 -16.90 -51.79
N PRO A 166 6.38 -17.42 -52.57
CA PRO A 166 5.65 -16.55 -53.51
C PRO A 166 4.17 -16.94 -53.74
N SER A 167 3.35 -15.99 -54.18
CA SER A 167 2.74 -16.00 -55.52
C SER A 167 1.50 -15.09 -55.60
N ALA A 168 1.64 -14.10 -56.48
CA ALA A 168 0.65 -13.32 -57.23
C ALA A 168 -0.85 -13.41 -56.86
N PHE A 169 -1.43 -12.27 -56.44
CA PHE A 169 -2.57 -11.68 -57.15
C PHE A 169 -2.75 -10.19 -56.80
N GLU A 170 -2.99 -9.42 -57.87
CA GLU A 170 -3.68 -8.12 -57.96
C GLU A 170 -3.01 -6.78 -57.58
N MET A 171 -2.93 -5.97 -58.64
CA MET A 171 -2.62 -4.55 -58.74
C MET A 171 -3.77 -3.66 -58.26
N ALA A 172 -3.46 -2.54 -57.58
CA ALA A 172 -4.06 -1.22 -57.80
C ALA A 172 -3.33 -0.17 -56.93
N VAL A 173 -2.49 0.71 -57.50
CA VAL A 173 -2.80 2.11 -57.88
C VAL A 173 -2.66 3.13 -56.71
N GLU A 174 -1.51 3.82 -56.77
CA GLU A 174 -1.37 5.28 -56.75
C GLU A 174 -1.13 6.09 -55.43
N LYS A 175 0.11 6.61 -55.36
CA LYS A 175 0.60 7.93 -54.90
C LYS A 175 -0.09 8.61 -53.70
N HIS A 176 0.69 8.90 -52.65
CA HIS A 176 1.03 10.31 -52.35
C HIS A 176 2.29 10.43 -51.48
N ARG A 177 3.24 11.20 -52.01
CA ARG A 177 4.49 11.66 -51.40
C ARG A 177 4.18 12.84 -50.49
N SER A 178 4.63 12.86 -49.24
CA SER A 178 4.93 14.10 -48.52
C SER A 178 5.89 13.89 -47.35
N LYS A 179 7.10 14.41 -47.54
CA LYS A 179 8.11 14.64 -46.50
C LYS A 179 7.63 15.77 -45.58
N ARG A 180 7.96 15.70 -44.29
CA ARG A 180 8.56 16.84 -43.55
C ARG A 180 9.13 16.39 -42.20
N ARG A 181 10.46 16.54 -42.09
CA ARG A 181 11.23 16.63 -40.85
C ARG A 181 11.06 18.04 -40.28
N PHE A 182 10.92 18.22 -38.98
CA PHE A 182 11.44 19.36 -38.19
C PHE A 182 11.45 18.92 -36.71
N LEU A 183 12.60 18.67 -36.10
CA LEU A 183 13.53 19.60 -35.42
C LEU A 183 13.08 20.05 -34.03
N VAL A 184 13.93 19.68 -33.07
CA VAL A 184 14.00 19.99 -31.64
C VAL A 184 14.08 21.49 -31.39
N SER A 185 13.46 21.97 -30.31
CA SER A 185 13.88 23.21 -29.63
C SER A 185 13.81 23.07 -28.12
N SER A 186 14.98 23.16 -27.51
CA SER A 186 15.26 23.28 -26.08
C SER A 186 15.31 24.76 -25.68
N LYS A 187 14.60 25.17 -24.62
CA LYS A 187 14.89 26.38 -23.80
C LYS A 187 14.38 26.11 -22.38
N SER A 188 15.25 25.88 -21.38
CA SER A 188 16.07 26.83 -20.60
C SER A 188 15.34 27.50 -19.43
N ARG A 189 15.64 26.97 -18.24
CA ARG A 189 15.83 27.56 -16.90
C ARG A 189 15.25 28.95 -16.60
N LYS A 190 14.53 29.04 -15.47
CA LYS A 190 14.69 30.16 -14.53
C LYS A 190 14.39 29.73 -13.08
N SER A 191 15.43 29.83 -12.27
CA SER A 191 15.45 29.75 -10.80
C SER A 191 14.94 31.08 -10.23
N SER A 192 14.09 31.04 -9.20
CA SER A 192 13.72 32.22 -8.42
C SER A 192 13.94 31.95 -6.93
N HIS A 193 15.06 32.45 -6.43
CA HIS A 193 15.34 32.68 -5.01
C HIS A 193 14.35 33.71 -4.46
N ARG A 194 13.53 33.34 -3.47
CA ARG A 194 12.77 34.31 -2.66
C ARG A 194 13.38 34.43 -1.27
N ARG A 195 13.97 35.60 -1.01
CA ARG A 195 14.61 36.01 0.25
C ARG A 195 13.61 36.02 1.41
N ARG A 196 14.03 35.43 2.52
CA ARG A 196 13.38 35.42 3.84
C ARG A 196 13.79 36.70 4.59
N ASN A 197 12.84 37.56 4.90
CA ASN A 197 13.05 38.72 5.78
C ASN A 197 12.84 38.28 7.23
N LYS A 198 13.90 38.37 8.05
CA LYS A 198 13.80 38.35 9.51
C LYS A 198 13.49 39.78 9.97
N ARG A 199 12.46 39.97 10.79
CA ARG A 199 12.34 41.14 11.68
C ARG A 199 12.15 40.63 13.09
N HIS A 200 13.14 40.92 13.93
CA HIS A 200 13.01 40.96 15.38
C HIS A 200 12.30 42.25 15.76
N ARG A 201 11.30 42.16 16.64
CA ARG A 201 11.26 42.94 17.88
C ARG A 201 10.27 42.30 18.83
#